data_AF-A0A075NXV4-F1
#
_entry.id   AF-A0A075NXV4-F1
#
_cell.length_a   1.000
_cell.length_b   1.000
_cell.length_c   1.000
_cell.angle_alpha   90.00
_cell.angle_beta   90.00
_cell.angle_gamma   90.00
#
_symmetry.space_group_name_H-M   'P 1'
#
loop_
_entity.id
_entity.type
_entity.pdbx_description
1 polymer ?
#
loop_
_entity_poly.entity_id
_entity_poly.type
_entity_poly.pdbx_seq_one_letter_code
_entity_poly.pdbx_strand_id
1 'polypeptide(L)'
;MLAAFSRIDLGRLLCNPFFRKIAFWLFINIHNGTDICGVTVRACGKISNDANEIVLSVIGHNESMMTTIIAAETTRQMCVFHLAPGVFHSEQVIILYPIIEELKNEFPNLVVRL
;
A
#
# COMPACT_ATOMS: atom_id res chain seq x y z
N MET A 1 25.12 -22.68 32.36
CA MET A 1 25.72 -21.51 31.67
C MET A 1 24.74 -20.72 30.79
N LEU A 2 23.48 -21.16 30.58
CA LEU A 2 22.46 -20.42 29.81
C LEU A 2 21.39 -19.72 30.68
N ALA A 3 21.36 -19.96 32.00
CA ALA A 3 20.34 -19.41 32.90
C ALA A 3 20.64 -17.98 33.41
N ALA A 4 21.84 -17.43 33.19
CA ALA A 4 22.19 -16.07 33.60
C ALA A 4 21.63 -14.99 32.64
N PHE A 5 21.30 -15.37 31.41
CA PHE A 5 20.76 -14.45 30.40
C PHE A 5 19.27 -14.12 30.62
N SER A 6 18.51 -14.99 31.30
CA SER A 6 17.06 -14.76 31.54
C SER A 6 16.76 -13.69 32.59
N ARG A 7 17.78 -13.19 33.31
CA ARG A 7 17.68 -12.09 34.28
C ARG A 7 18.13 -10.74 33.73
N ILE A 8 18.60 -10.70 32.48
CA ILE A 8 18.97 -9.44 31.84
C ILE A 8 17.68 -8.85 31.31
N ASP A 9 17.13 -7.93 32.09
CA ASP A 9 15.98 -7.13 31.70
C ASP A 9 16.29 -6.40 30.40
N LEU A 10 15.56 -6.73 29.33
CA LEU A 10 15.80 -6.23 27.97
C LEU A 10 15.79 -4.69 27.96
N GLY A 11 14.98 -4.08 28.83
CA GLY A 11 14.93 -2.63 29.03
C GLY A 11 16.25 -2.05 29.55
N ARG A 12 16.94 -2.73 30.46
CA ARG A 12 18.25 -2.28 30.98
C ARG A 12 19.37 -2.41 29.94
N LEU A 13 19.28 -3.41 29.06
CA LEU A 13 20.24 -3.59 27.95
C LEU A 13 20.12 -2.42 26.94
N LEU A 14 18.90 -1.99 26.65
CA LEU A 14 18.61 -0.86 25.76
C LEU A 14 18.95 0.52 26.34
N CYS A 15 19.19 0.62 27.65
CA CYS A 15 19.72 1.84 28.26
C CYS A 15 21.17 2.14 27.84
N ASN A 16 21.94 1.13 27.42
CA ASN A 16 23.29 1.35 26.93
C ASN A 16 23.25 1.85 25.47
N PRO A 17 23.88 3.00 25.14
CA PRO A 17 23.83 3.59 23.80
C PRO A 17 24.37 2.67 22.69
N PHE A 18 25.30 1.76 23.00
CA PHE A 18 25.83 0.80 22.04
C PHE A 18 24.78 -0.26 21.64
N PHE A 19 24.15 -0.89 22.63
CA PHE A 19 23.09 -1.87 22.39
C PHE A 19 21.84 -1.23 21.78
N ARG A 20 21.50 0.01 22.16
CA ARG A 20 20.43 0.77 21.52
C ARG A 20 20.71 1.03 20.04
N LYS A 21 21.94 1.40 19.68
CA LYS A 21 22.35 1.62 18.28
C LYS A 21 22.26 0.33 17.47
N ILE A 22 22.69 -0.80 18.04
CA ILE A 22 22.58 -2.13 17.42
C ILE A 22 21.11 -2.53 17.25
N ALA A 23 20.27 -2.33 18.28
CA ALA A 23 18.84 -2.63 18.20
C ALA A 23 18.16 -1.78 17.11
N PHE A 24 18.42 -0.46 17.07
CA PHE A 24 17.91 0.40 16.01
C PHE A 24 18.39 -0.04 14.63
N TRP A 25 19.67 -0.37 14.50
CA TRP A 25 20.22 -0.87 13.24
C TRP A 25 19.54 -2.18 12.83
N LEU A 26 19.34 -3.11 13.76
CA LEU A 26 18.59 -4.35 13.52
C LEU A 26 17.15 -4.06 13.11
N PHE A 27 16.43 -3.16 13.78
CA PHE A 27 15.04 -2.83 13.42
C PHE A 27 14.92 -2.14 12.06
N ILE A 28 15.92 -1.35 11.65
CA ILE A 28 15.94 -0.69 10.33
C ILE A 28 16.36 -1.65 9.22
N ASN A 29 17.29 -2.56 9.49
CA ASN A 29 17.89 -3.44 8.46
C ASN A 29 17.23 -4.81 8.38
N ILE A 30 16.56 -5.27 9.45
CA ILE A 30 15.72 -6.47 9.41
C ILE A 30 14.35 -6.04 8.92
N HIS A 31 14.06 -6.39 7.67
CA HIS A 31 12.74 -6.26 7.08
C HIS A 31 11.77 -7.18 7.83
N ASN A 32 11.07 -6.64 8.83
CA ASN A 32 10.07 -7.35 9.60
C ASN A 32 8.70 -7.16 8.94
N GLY A 33 8.29 -8.15 8.14
CA GLY A 33 6.99 -8.15 7.49
C GLY A 33 7.10 -8.51 6.02
N THR A 34 5.95 -8.85 5.44
CA THR A 34 5.79 -8.93 4.00
C THR A 34 5.31 -7.58 3.50
N ASP A 35 5.96 -7.03 2.48
CA ASP A 35 5.55 -5.79 1.81
C ASP A 35 4.29 -5.98 0.94
N ILE A 36 3.53 -7.05 1.15
CA ILE A 36 2.32 -7.36 0.37
C ILE A 36 1.19 -6.45 0.83
N CYS A 37 0.58 -5.74 -0.10
CA CYS A 37 -0.60 -4.91 0.13
C CYS A 37 -1.71 -5.29 -0.85
N GLY A 38 -2.96 -5.14 -0.42
CA GLY A 38 -4.09 -5.38 -1.31
C GLY A 38 -5.37 -4.74 -0.84
N VAL A 39 -6.16 -4.30 -1.80
CA VAL A 39 -7.49 -3.72 -1.58
C VAL A 39 -8.49 -4.53 -2.40
N THR A 40 -9.59 -4.92 -1.78
CA THR A 40 -10.69 -5.60 -2.47
C THR A 40 -11.99 -4.87 -2.14
N VAL A 41 -12.70 -4.44 -3.17
CA VAL A 41 -14.00 -3.79 -3.08
C VAL A 41 -15.05 -4.74 -3.63
N ARG A 42 -16.04 -5.06 -2.80
CA ARG A 42 -17.18 -5.89 -3.16
C ARG A 42 -18.43 -5.03 -3.21
N ALA A 43 -19.08 -4.97 -4.36
CA ALA A 43 -20.36 -4.31 -4.55
C ALA A 43 -21.44 -5.36 -4.84
N CYS A 44 -22.47 -5.39 -4.01
CA CYS A 44 -23.63 -6.26 -4.21
C CYS A 44 -24.84 -5.40 -4.61
N GLY A 45 -25.49 -5.76 -5.70
CA GLY A 45 -26.70 -5.11 -6.18
C GLY A 45 -27.78 -6.13 -6.53
N LYS A 46 -29.01 -5.66 -6.69
CA LYS A 46 -30.10 -6.46 -7.29
C LYS A 46 -30.49 -5.83 -8.61
N ILE A 47 -30.46 -6.62 -9.68
CA ILE A 47 -31.10 -6.26 -10.94
C ILE A 47 -32.14 -7.35 -11.19
N SER A 48 -33.41 -6.95 -11.30
CA SER A 48 -34.52 -7.86 -11.64
C SER A 48 -34.53 -9.17 -10.84
N ASN A 49 -34.49 -9.05 -9.50
CA ASN A 49 -34.57 -10.14 -8.53
C ASN A 49 -33.34 -11.05 -8.37
N ASP A 50 -32.38 -11.00 -9.28
CA ASP A 50 -31.09 -11.68 -9.14
C ASP A 50 -30.10 -10.81 -8.37
N ALA A 51 -29.43 -11.43 -7.40
CA ALA A 51 -28.32 -10.80 -6.70
C ALA A 51 -27.09 -10.85 -7.61
N ASN A 52 -26.62 -9.67 -8.00
CA ASN A 52 -25.40 -9.51 -8.78
C ASN A 52 -24.29 -9.00 -7.85
N GLU A 53 -23.11 -9.58 -7.99
CA GLU A 53 -21.93 -9.22 -7.23
C GLU A 53 -20.82 -8.80 -8.18
N ILE A 54 -20.21 -7.65 -7.90
CA ILE A 54 -19.01 -7.16 -8.58
C ILE A 54 -17.90 -7.14 -7.53
N VAL A 55 -16.79 -7.81 -7.83
CA VAL A 55 -15.61 -7.84 -6.97
C VAL A 55 -14.44 -7.24 -7.72
N LEU A 56 -13.96 -6.10 -7.22
CA LEU A 56 -12.77 -5.43 -7.71
C LEU A 56 -11.63 -5.72 -6.75
N SER A 57 -10.46 -6.13 -7.23
CA SER A 57 -9.30 -6.31 -6.37
C SER A 57 -8.00 -5.83 -7.00
N VAL A 58 -7.14 -5.26 -6.18
CA VAL A 58 -5.77 -4.87 -6.51
C VAL A 58 -4.85 -5.46 -5.45
N ILE A 59 -3.92 -6.32 -5.85
CA ILE A 59 -2.98 -6.98 -4.93
C ILE A 59 -1.57 -6.85 -5.50
N GLY A 60 -0.65 -6.35 -4.68
CA GLY A 60 0.73 -6.07 -5.05
C GLY A 60 1.65 -6.01 -3.85
N HIS A 61 2.75 -5.27 -4.01
CA HIS A 61 3.67 -4.96 -2.93
C HIS A 61 4.07 -3.48 -2.98
N ASN A 62 4.71 -2.97 -1.93
CA ASN A 62 5.18 -1.60 -1.83
C ASN A 62 4.04 -0.59 -1.96
N GLU A 63 3.15 -0.60 -0.97
CA GLU A 63 1.95 0.27 -0.90
C GLU A 63 2.29 1.75 -1.14
N SER A 64 3.43 2.21 -0.62
CA SER A 64 3.89 3.59 -0.77
C SER A 64 4.20 3.94 -2.23
N MET A 65 4.87 3.04 -2.95
CA MET A 65 5.16 3.22 -4.37
C MET A 65 3.87 3.16 -5.21
N MET A 66 2.97 2.21 -4.93
CA MET A 66 1.67 2.14 -5.60
C MET A 66 0.87 3.44 -5.43
N THR A 67 0.82 3.97 -4.20
CA THR A 67 0.15 5.24 -3.89
C THR A 67 0.79 6.41 -4.63
N THR A 68 2.13 6.42 -4.73
CA THR A 68 2.87 7.46 -5.46
C THR A 68 2.54 7.46 -6.94
N ILE A 69 2.49 6.28 -7.58
CA ILE A 69 2.11 6.13 -8.99
C ILE A 69 0.68 6.63 -9.22
N ILE A 70 -0.26 6.25 -8.36
CA ILE A 70 -1.66 6.71 -8.46
C ILE A 70 -1.72 8.25 -8.37
N ALA A 71 -1.02 8.86 -7.41
CA ALA A 71 -0.99 10.31 -7.25
C ALA A 71 -0.32 11.03 -8.44
N ALA A 72 0.78 10.48 -8.95
CA ALA A 72 1.50 11.04 -10.09
C ALA A 72 0.63 11.00 -11.36
N GLU A 73 -0.01 9.88 -11.63
CA GLU A 73 -0.85 9.72 -12.81
C GLU A 73 -2.15 10.53 -12.70
N THR A 74 -2.73 10.63 -11.49
CA THR A 74 -3.84 11.55 -11.22
C THR A 74 -3.46 13.00 -11.53
N THR A 75 -2.29 13.44 -11.06
CA THR A 75 -1.78 14.78 -11.32
C THR A 75 -1.56 15.01 -12.81
N ARG A 76 -0.99 14.03 -13.51
CA ARG A 76 -0.78 14.07 -14.97
C ARG A 76 -2.11 14.27 -15.70
N GLN A 77 -3.14 13.52 -15.33
CA GLN A 77 -4.48 13.66 -15.90
C GLN A 77 -5.07 15.05 -15.63
N MET A 78 -4.95 15.58 -14.41
CA MET A 78 -5.42 16.93 -14.08
C MET A 78 -4.74 18.01 -14.93
N CYS A 79 -3.44 17.88 -15.21
CA CYS A 79 -2.71 18.79 -16.09
C CYS A 79 -3.18 18.73 -17.56
N VAL A 80 -3.67 17.57 -18.02
CA VAL A 80 -4.13 17.38 -19.41
C VAL A 80 -5.58 17.83 -19.59
N PHE A 81 -6.46 17.48 -18.65
CA PHE A 81 -7.91 17.69 -18.79
C PHE A 81 -8.39 19.12 -18.50
N HIS A 82 -7.52 20.02 -18.03
CA HIS A 82 -7.84 21.44 -17.78
C HIS A 82 -9.16 21.62 -17.01
N LEU A 83 -9.26 20.95 -15.86
CA LEU A 83 -10.46 20.96 -15.03
C LEU A 83 -10.80 22.37 -14.54
N ALA A 84 -12.10 22.66 -14.40
CA ALA A 84 -12.56 23.91 -13.80
C ALA A 84 -12.08 24.02 -12.33
N PRO A 85 -11.88 25.23 -11.78
CA PRO A 85 -11.51 25.38 -10.37
C PRO A 85 -12.56 24.77 -9.44
N GLY A 86 -12.13 23.91 -8.50
CA GLY A 86 -13.03 23.23 -7.57
C GLY A 86 -12.37 22.08 -6.83
N VAL A 87 -13.14 21.44 -5.95
CA VAL A 87 -12.76 20.19 -5.29
C VAL A 87 -13.52 19.06 -5.96
N PHE A 88 -12.79 18.04 -6.42
CA PHE A 88 -13.36 16.88 -7.11
C PHE A 88 -13.04 15.61 -6.35
N HIS A 89 -13.98 14.68 -6.36
CA HIS A 89 -13.74 13.32 -5.96
C HIS A 89 -13.13 12.52 -7.11
N SER A 90 -12.38 11.47 -6.78
CA SER A 90 -11.64 10.64 -7.74
C SER A 90 -12.51 10.13 -8.89
N GLU A 91 -13.72 9.67 -8.60
CA GLU A 91 -14.67 9.10 -9.56
C GLU A 91 -15.18 10.12 -10.60
N GLN A 92 -15.00 11.41 -10.36
CA GLN A 92 -15.47 12.48 -11.23
C GLN A 92 -14.45 12.85 -12.30
N VAL A 93 -13.16 12.63 -12.05
CA VAL A 93 -12.06 13.23 -12.82
C VAL A 93 -10.96 12.26 -13.22
N ILE A 94 -10.88 11.10 -12.57
CA ILE A 94 -9.80 10.15 -12.78
C ILE A 94 -10.25 9.02 -13.71
N ILE A 95 -9.51 8.83 -14.79
CA ILE A 95 -9.60 7.67 -15.67
C ILE A 95 -8.71 6.57 -15.10
N LEU A 96 -9.29 5.41 -14.81
CA LEU A 96 -8.59 4.30 -14.15
C LEU A 96 -7.59 3.58 -15.06
N TYR A 97 -7.85 3.48 -16.36
CA TYR A 97 -7.05 2.65 -17.26
C TYR A 97 -5.56 3.06 -17.32
N PRO A 98 -5.20 4.35 -17.51
CA PRO A 98 -3.80 4.78 -17.48
C PRO A 98 -3.09 4.47 -16.16
N ILE A 99 -3.80 4.59 -15.04
CA ILE A 99 -3.26 4.27 -13.71
C ILE A 99 -2.93 2.78 -13.60
N ILE A 100 -3.84 1.92 -14.09
CA ILE A 100 -3.65 0.47 -14.06
C ILE A 100 -2.48 0.05 -14.95
N GLU A 101 -2.33 0.65 -16.13
CA GLU A 101 -1.19 0.40 -17.02
C GLU A 101 0.13 0.78 -16.34
N GLU A 102 0.22 1.98 -15.74
CA GLU A 102 1.44 2.41 -15.06
C GLU A 102 1.78 1.54 -13.84
N LEU A 103 0.77 1.15 -13.06
CA LEU A 103 0.95 0.22 -11.95
C LEU A 103 1.41 -1.16 -12.44
N LYS A 104 0.93 -1.67 -13.58
CA LYS A 104 1.40 -2.96 -14.14
C LYS A 104 2.82 -2.86 -14.71
N ASN A 105 3.20 -1.71 -15.24
CA ASN A 105 4.57 -1.47 -15.71
C ASN A 105 5.57 -1.55 -14.56
N GLU A 106 5.28 -0.90 -13.43
CA GLU A 106 6.14 -0.96 -12.23
C GLU A 106 6.03 -2.31 -11.51
N PHE A 107 4.83 -2.89 -11.48
CA PHE A 107 4.53 -4.14 -10.79
C PHE A 107 4.00 -5.21 -11.76
N PRO A 108 4.88 -5.94 -12.48
CA PRO A 108 4.46 -6.96 -13.44
C PRO A 108 3.59 -8.09 -12.86
N ASN A 109 3.70 -8.32 -11.54
CA ASN A 109 2.94 -9.33 -10.81
C ASN A 109 1.65 -8.78 -10.17
N LEU A 110 1.29 -7.51 -10.46
CA LEU A 110 0.09 -6.88 -9.94
C LEU A 110 -1.16 -7.61 -10.44
N VAL A 111 -1.98 -8.07 -9.51
CA VAL A 111 -3.28 -8.69 -9.85
C VAL A 111 -4.34 -7.62 -9.77
N VAL A 112 -4.93 -7.28 -10.92
CA VAL A 112 -6.08 -6.38 -11.02
C VAL A 112 -7.27 -7.17 -11.56
N ARG A 113 -8.34 -7.26 -10.76
CA ARG A 113 -9.63 -7.82 -11.17
C ARG A 113 -10.64 -6.67 -11.20
N LEU A 114 -11.27 -6.47 -12.36
CA LEU A 114 -12.31 -5.47 -12.60
C LEU A 114 -13.64 -6.16 -12.94
#